data_AF-A0A3A4WF43-F1
#
_entry.id   AF-A0A3A4WF43-F1
#
_cell.length_a   1.000
_cell.length_b   1.000
_cell.length_c   1.000
_cell.angle_alpha   90.00
_cell.angle_beta   90.00
_cell.angle_gamma   90.00
#
_symmetry.space_group_name_H-M   'P 1'
#
loop_
_entity.id
_entity.type
_entity.pdbx_description
1 polymer ?
#
loop_
_entity_poly.entity_id
_entity_poly.type
_entity_poly.pdbx_seq_one_letter_code
_entity_poly.pdbx_strand_id
1 'polypeptide(L)'
;MLNLQSSQVTELQTELVQERRLLLRISAKIRAILAARRRAEEAAAKARARKSKPGGSTIKAIWASVDRYRGERFLTAYDNPSFYQATGVRQSGIASWYGNEFHGRPSASGEIFNENDFTAAHRTLPFGTYLGVWYQGRRIIVRITDRGPFVGGRILDLSKRAAAELGMSGIGFVDTEIVSPK
;
A
#
# COMPACT_ATOMS: atom_id res chain seq x y z
N MET A 1 -48.74 19.19 -20.76
CA MET A 1 -47.93 18.03 -20.34
C MET A 1 -46.42 18.22 -20.57
N LEU A 2 -45.97 18.75 -21.72
CA LEU A 2 -44.53 18.96 -22.01
C LEU A 2 -43.76 19.84 -20.99
N ASN A 3 -44.38 20.90 -20.44
CA ASN A 3 -43.72 21.80 -19.49
C ASN A 3 -43.41 21.18 -18.12
N LEU A 4 -44.20 20.20 -17.65
CA LEU A 4 -43.96 19.54 -16.36
C LEU A 4 -42.77 18.58 -16.41
N GLN A 5 -42.57 17.89 -17.54
CA GLN A 5 -41.45 16.98 -17.69
C GLN A 5 -40.12 17.74 -17.78
N SER A 6 -40.11 18.90 -18.47
CA SER A 6 -38.91 19.76 -18.55
C SER A 6 -38.52 20.37 -17.20
N SER A 7 -39.48 20.72 -16.34
CA SER A 7 -39.18 21.24 -15.00
C SER A 7 -38.57 20.16 -14.09
N GLN A 8 -39.11 18.94 -14.12
CA GLN A 8 -38.59 17.80 -13.36
C GLN A 8 -37.15 17.43 -13.77
N VAL A 9 -36.84 17.46 -15.07
CA VAL A 9 -35.48 17.18 -15.56
C VAL A 9 -34.50 18.26 -15.07
N THR A 10 -34.91 19.52 -15.05
CA THR A 10 -34.07 20.64 -14.58
C THR A 10 -33.80 20.54 -13.07
N GLU A 11 -34.80 20.12 -12.30
CA GLU A 11 -34.67 19.87 -10.86
C GLU A 11 -33.66 18.74 -10.59
N LEU A 12 -33.80 17.59 -11.27
CA LEU A 12 -32.85 16.47 -11.15
C LEU A 12 -31.43 16.84 -11.58
N GLN A 13 -31.26 17.67 -12.63
CA GLN A 13 -29.95 18.16 -13.04
C GLN A 13 -29.32 19.06 -11.97
N THR A 14 -30.14 19.86 -11.29
CA THR A 14 -29.68 20.73 -10.21
C THR A 14 -29.25 19.89 -9.00
N GLU A 15 -30.03 18.89 -8.61
CA GLU A 15 -29.68 17.95 -7.55
C GLU A 15 -28.36 17.20 -7.84
N LEU A 16 -28.19 16.70 -9.08
CA LEU A 16 -26.96 16.02 -9.50
C LEU A 16 -25.73 16.92 -9.39
N VAL A 17 -25.87 18.21 -9.72
CA VAL A 17 -24.79 19.20 -9.56
C VAL A 17 -24.46 19.44 -8.08
N GLN A 18 -25.47 19.49 -7.21
CA GLN A 18 -25.27 19.63 -5.76
C GLN A 18 -24.57 18.41 -5.16
N GLU A 19 -24.98 17.20 -5.56
CA GLU A 19 -24.36 15.95 -5.12
C GLU A 19 -22.88 15.88 -5.52
N ARG A 20 -22.56 16.21 -6.79
CA ARG A 20 -21.17 16.25 -7.27
C ARG A 20 -20.31 17.25 -6.49
N ARG A 21 -20.86 18.42 -6.16
CA ARG A 21 -20.16 19.41 -5.31
C ARG A 21 -19.90 18.89 -3.90
N LEU A 22 -20.87 18.18 -3.32
CA LEU A 22 -20.71 17.57 -2.01
C LEU A 22 -19.61 16.51 -2.01
N LEU A 23 -19.58 15.63 -3.01
CA LEU A 23 -18.55 14.60 -3.18
C LEU A 23 -17.14 15.20 -3.32
N LEU A 24 -17.00 16.28 -4.11
CA LEU A 24 -15.72 16.99 -4.25
C LEU A 24 -15.25 17.58 -2.91
N ARG A 25 -16.18 18.15 -2.12
CA ARG A 25 -15.87 18.71 -0.81
C ARG A 25 -15.47 17.63 0.20
N ILE A 26 -16.17 16.51 0.22
CA ILE A 26 -15.86 15.37 1.09
C ILE A 26 -14.50 14.79 0.73
N SER A 27 -14.25 14.52 -0.56
CA SER A 27 -12.95 13.99 -1.00
C SER A 27 -11.79 14.94 -0.68
N ALA A 28 -11.99 16.25 -0.80
CA ALA A 28 -10.98 17.24 -0.39
C ALA A 28 -10.69 17.19 1.12
N LYS A 29 -11.72 17.06 1.97
CA LYS A 29 -11.55 16.91 3.42
C LYS A 29 -10.81 15.62 3.78
N ILE A 30 -11.18 14.50 3.16
CA ILE A 30 -10.49 13.22 3.38
C ILE A 30 -9.02 13.33 2.99
N ARG A 31 -8.71 13.90 1.81
CA ARG A 31 -7.32 14.16 1.39
C ARG A 31 -6.56 15.02 2.39
N ALA A 32 -7.18 16.06 2.93
CA ALA A 32 -6.56 16.94 3.92
C ALA A 32 -6.27 16.20 5.25
N ILE A 33 -7.21 15.39 5.73
CA ILE A 33 -7.06 14.58 6.95
C ILE A 33 -5.92 13.57 6.77
N LEU A 34 -5.90 12.85 5.65
CA LEU A 34 -4.86 11.87 5.35
C LEU A 34 -3.48 12.53 5.21
N ALA A 35 -3.41 13.71 4.59
CA ALA A 35 -2.16 14.47 4.48
C ALA A 35 -1.67 14.96 5.85
N ALA A 36 -2.57 15.41 6.74
CA ALA A 36 -2.22 15.83 8.09
C ALA A 36 -1.70 14.65 8.92
N ARG A 37 -2.38 13.50 8.88
CA ARG A 37 -1.92 12.26 9.54
C ARG A 37 -0.54 11.83 9.04
N ARG A 38 -0.31 11.91 7.73
CA ARG A 38 0.99 11.60 7.11
C ARG A 38 2.11 12.50 7.62
N ARG A 39 1.89 13.82 7.72
CA ARG A 39 2.89 14.75 8.27
C ARG A 39 3.27 14.39 9.71
N ALA A 40 2.29 13.96 10.51
CA ALA A 40 2.52 13.53 11.88
C ALA A 40 3.35 12.23 11.95
N GLU A 41 3.04 11.25 11.11
CA GLU A 41 3.78 9.99 11.00
C GLU A 41 5.23 10.20 10.51
N GLU A 42 5.44 11.04 9.49
CA GLU A 42 6.78 11.38 8.98
C GLU A 42 7.62 12.13 10.02
N ALA A 43 7.02 13.05 10.79
CA ALA A 43 7.69 13.73 11.88
C ALA A 43 8.10 12.75 12.99
N ALA A 44 7.23 11.79 13.33
CA ALA A 44 7.52 10.73 14.30
C ALA A 44 8.64 9.80 13.81
N ALA A 45 8.65 9.43 12.53
CA ALA A 45 9.70 8.60 11.93
C ALA A 45 11.07 9.30 11.95
N LYS A 46 11.12 10.59 11.56
CA LYS A 46 12.36 11.39 11.64
C LYS A 46 12.88 11.53 13.06
N ALA A 47 11.99 11.67 14.06
CA ALA A 47 12.37 11.72 15.47
C ALA A 47 12.96 10.38 15.95
N ARG A 48 12.45 9.23 15.48
CA ARG A 48 13.00 7.90 15.77
C ARG A 48 14.37 7.67 15.10
N ALA A 49 14.52 8.06 13.84
CA ALA A 49 15.78 7.94 13.10
C ALA A 49 16.92 8.77 13.73
N ARG A 50 16.63 9.97 14.25
CA ARG A 50 17.64 10.78 14.97
C ARG A 50 18.15 10.13 16.26
N LYS A 51 17.37 9.23 16.88
CA LYS A 51 17.77 8.51 18.10
C LYS A 51 18.63 7.26 17.82
N SER A 52 18.73 6.82 16.57
CA SER A 52 19.53 5.66 16.15
C SER A 52 20.75 6.13 15.36
N LYS A 53 21.93 6.23 15.98
CA LYS A 53 23.22 6.38 15.28
C LYS A 53 23.87 5.00 15.06
N PRO A 54 24.43 4.69 13.88
CA PRO A 54 24.99 3.38 13.59
C PRO A 54 26.44 3.25 14.09
N GLY A 55 26.73 2.18 14.83
CA GLY A 55 28.07 1.61 14.95
C GLY A 55 28.43 0.93 13.62
N GLY A 56 29.65 1.19 13.12
CA GLY A 56 30.01 0.99 11.72
C GLY A 56 30.19 -0.45 11.25
N SER A 57 29.98 -0.64 9.94
CA SER A 57 30.79 -1.51 9.09
C SER A 57 30.36 -1.33 7.62
N THR A 58 31.32 -0.98 6.77
CA THR A 58 31.16 -0.75 5.34
C THR A 58 30.90 -2.06 4.59
N ILE A 59 29.66 -2.30 4.15
CA ILE A 59 29.38 -3.28 3.10
C ILE A 59 29.24 -2.51 1.78
N LYS A 60 30.13 -2.82 0.83
CA LYS A 60 30.16 -2.26 -0.52
C LYS A 60 29.01 -2.87 -1.33
N ALA A 61 27.79 -2.37 -1.12
CA ALA A 61 26.63 -2.75 -1.90
C ALA A 61 26.76 -2.18 -3.32
N ILE A 62 26.77 -3.06 -4.32
CA ILE A 62 26.59 -2.69 -5.72
C ILE A 62 25.17 -2.15 -5.80
N TRP A 63 25.06 -0.83 -5.99
CA TRP A 63 23.80 -0.12 -6.08
C TRP A 63 23.04 -0.64 -7.32
N ALA A 64 22.18 -1.65 -7.13
CA ALA A 64 20.90 -1.58 -7.81
C ALA A 64 20.35 -0.21 -7.41
N SER A 65 20.35 0.71 -8.36
CA SER A 65 19.67 1.99 -8.27
C SER A 65 18.23 1.70 -7.93
N VAL A 66 17.95 1.59 -6.63
CA VAL A 66 16.62 1.63 -6.03
C VAL A 66 16.03 2.91 -6.55
N ASP A 67 15.06 2.78 -7.43
CA ASP A 67 14.47 3.91 -8.10
C ASP A 67 14.04 4.92 -7.05
N ARG A 68 14.75 6.05 -7.02
CA ARG A 68 14.35 7.20 -6.23
C ARG A 68 13.17 7.80 -6.97
N TYR A 69 11.96 7.39 -6.63
CA TYR A 69 10.79 8.23 -6.95
C TYR A 69 10.82 9.46 -6.03
N ARG A 70 11.58 10.43 -6.53
CA ARG A 70 11.87 11.73 -5.95
C ARG A 70 10.62 12.61 -6.13
N GLY A 71 9.72 12.57 -5.16
CA GLY A 71 8.57 13.47 -5.10
C GLY A 71 7.28 12.75 -4.75
N GLU A 72 6.89 12.89 -3.49
CA GLU A 72 5.53 12.79 -2.96
C GLU A 72 4.55 11.75 -3.59
N ARG A 73 4.20 10.75 -2.76
CA ARG A 73 2.94 9.95 -2.72
C ARG A 73 3.17 8.47 -3.07
N PHE A 74 3.15 7.63 -2.04
CA PHE A 74 2.58 6.30 -2.22
C PHE A 74 1.08 6.50 -2.39
N LEU A 75 0.63 6.30 -3.63
CA LEU A 75 -0.78 6.15 -3.94
C LEU A 75 -1.30 5.03 -3.04
N THR A 76 -2.34 5.36 -2.29
CA THR A 76 -3.23 4.40 -1.67
C THR A 76 -3.46 3.24 -2.64
N ALA A 77 -3.36 2.03 -2.14
CA ALA A 77 -3.71 0.80 -2.83
C ALA A 77 -5.06 0.82 -3.58
N TYR A 78 -5.94 1.77 -3.24
CA TYR A 78 -7.21 2.01 -3.90
C TYR A 78 -7.13 2.67 -5.29
N ASP A 79 -6.06 3.41 -5.64
CA ASP A 79 -6.19 4.44 -6.69
C ASP A 79 -5.26 4.34 -7.91
N ASN A 80 -4.44 3.29 -8.10
CA ASN A 80 -3.70 3.22 -9.36
C ASN A 80 -3.28 1.84 -9.91
N PRO A 81 -4.24 0.94 -10.21
CA PRO A 81 -3.96 -0.21 -11.06
C PRO A 81 -3.55 0.20 -12.49
N SER A 82 -3.71 1.46 -12.90
CA SER A 82 -3.37 1.89 -14.26
C SER A 82 -1.85 1.93 -14.54
N PHE A 83 -1.01 2.07 -13.50
CA PHE A 83 0.46 2.11 -13.60
C PHE A 83 1.11 0.74 -13.52
N TYR A 84 0.37 -0.30 -13.16
CA TYR A 84 0.88 -1.65 -13.06
C TYR A 84 0.17 -2.55 -14.06
N GLN A 85 0.93 -3.39 -14.76
CA GLN A 85 0.39 -4.43 -15.62
C GLN A 85 0.52 -5.80 -14.96
N ALA A 86 -0.52 -6.60 -15.13
CA ALA A 86 -0.60 -7.96 -14.66
C ALA A 86 0.32 -8.85 -15.52
N THR A 87 1.13 -9.71 -14.89
CA THR A 87 2.03 -10.60 -15.63
C THR A 87 1.41 -11.96 -15.95
N GLY A 88 0.26 -12.29 -15.36
CA GLY A 88 -0.34 -13.62 -15.42
C GLY A 88 0.22 -14.63 -14.41
N VAL A 89 1.33 -14.31 -13.74
CA VAL A 89 1.94 -15.20 -12.73
C VAL A 89 1.19 -15.03 -11.41
N ARG A 90 0.35 -16.03 -11.08
CA ARG A 90 -0.54 -16.01 -9.91
C ARG A 90 -0.18 -17.06 -8.88
N GLN A 91 -0.52 -16.76 -7.64
CA GLN A 91 -0.43 -17.68 -6.53
C GLN A 91 -1.53 -17.39 -5.51
N SER A 92 -2.14 -18.44 -4.97
CA SER A 92 -3.17 -18.32 -3.93
C SER A 92 -2.74 -19.10 -2.70
N GLY A 93 -3.14 -18.64 -1.53
CA GLY A 93 -2.81 -19.33 -0.29
C GLY A 93 -2.98 -18.47 0.95
N ILE A 94 -2.54 -19.01 2.07
CA ILE A 94 -2.68 -18.35 3.35
C ILE A 94 -1.65 -17.23 3.49
N ALA A 95 -2.08 -16.02 3.80
CA ALA A 95 -1.22 -14.91 4.19
C ALA A 95 -1.40 -14.58 5.68
N SER A 96 -0.34 -14.06 6.29
CA SER A 96 -0.41 -13.42 7.61
C SER A 96 0.26 -12.05 7.57
N TRP A 97 0.57 -11.48 8.73
CA TRP A 97 1.23 -10.18 8.79
C TRP A 97 2.17 -10.07 10.00
N TYR A 98 3.16 -9.20 9.88
CA TYR A 98 4.16 -8.90 10.89
C TYR A 98 4.31 -7.39 11.08
N GLY A 99 4.82 -6.98 12.24
CA GLY A 99 4.80 -5.56 12.62
C GLY A 99 5.82 -5.21 13.69
N ASN A 100 5.39 -4.37 14.63
CA ASN A 100 6.13 -3.59 15.62
C ASN A 100 7.44 -4.21 16.15
N GLU A 101 7.47 -5.51 16.41
CA GLU A 101 8.66 -6.22 16.88
C GLU A 101 9.87 -6.13 15.94
N PHE A 102 9.61 -5.97 14.63
CA PHE A 102 10.61 -5.85 13.58
C PHE A 102 10.82 -4.42 13.10
N HIS A 103 9.97 -3.46 13.48
CA HIS A 103 10.04 -2.09 12.96
C HIS A 103 11.39 -1.45 13.27
N GLY A 104 12.02 -0.85 12.25
CA GLY A 104 13.34 -0.24 12.36
C GLY A 104 14.51 -1.23 12.28
N ARG A 105 14.26 -2.53 12.12
CA ARG A 105 15.31 -3.55 11.92
C ARG A 105 15.55 -3.78 10.43
N PRO A 106 16.77 -4.20 10.03
CA PRO A 106 17.01 -4.64 8.66
C PRO A 106 16.12 -5.84 8.31
N SER A 107 15.51 -5.79 7.13
CA SER A 107 14.86 -6.92 6.47
C SER A 107 15.89 -7.74 5.67
N ALA A 108 15.48 -8.89 5.14
CA ALA A 108 16.37 -9.73 4.33
C ALA A 108 16.83 -9.06 3.01
N SER A 109 16.16 -8.02 2.50
CA SER A 109 16.69 -7.22 1.39
C SER A 109 17.82 -6.26 1.80
N GLY A 110 18.05 -6.10 3.10
CA GLY A 110 18.96 -5.09 3.67
C GLY A 110 18.30 -3.73 3.90
N GLU A 111 17.07 -3.52 3.44
CA GLU A 111 16.30 -2.31 3.73
C GLU A 111 15.79 -2.32 5.17
N ILE A 112 15.72 -1.14 5.81
CA ILE A 112 15.10 -1.01 7.13
C ILE A 112 13.61 -1.24 7.02
N PHE A 113 13.10 -2.26 7.71
CA PHE A 113 11.68 -2.58 7.73
C PHE A 113 10.89 -1.48 8.42
N ASN A 114 9.83 -1.05 7.74
CA ASN A 114 8.86 -0.11 8.25
C ASN A 114 7.46 -0.74 8.18
N GLU A 115 6.90 -1.06 9.35
CA GLU A 115 5.53 -1.59 9.44
C GLU A 115 4.44 -0.72 8.78
N ASN A 116 4.73 0.56 8.50
CA ASN A 116 3.83 1.51 7.86
C ASN A 116 4.02 1.63 6.33
N ASP A 117 4.84 0.77 5.72
CA ASP A 117 5.00 0.72 4.26
C ASP A 117 4.19 -0.44 3.65
N PHE A 118 3.97 -0.41 2.33
CA PHE A 118 3.30 -1.49 1.60
C PHE A 118 4.33 -2.54 1.16
N THR A 119 4.81 -3.33 2.10
CA THR A 119 5.81 -4.37 1.87
C THR A 119 5.34 -5.74 2.35
N ALA A 120 6.02 -6.79 1.89
CA ALA A 120 5.75 -8.16 2.30
C ALA A 120 7.01 -9.03 2.31
N ALA A 121 6.96 -10.12 3.06
CA ALA A 121 7.92 -11.21 3.05
C ALA A 121 7.43 -12.35 2.14
N HIS A 122 8.31 -12.85 1.28
CA HIS A 122 8.06 -14.04 0.46
C HIS A 122 9.31 -14.93 0.39
N ARG A 123 9.10 -16.26 0.32
CA ARG A 123 10.20 -17.24 0.46
C ARG A 123 11.21 -17.15 -0.67
N THR A 124 10.72 -17.03 -1.89
CA THR A 124 11.52 -17.25 -3.11
C THR A 124 11.42 -16.12 -4.13
N LEU A 125 10.51 -15.17 -3.95
CA LEU A 125 10.35 -14.11 -4.95
C LEU A 125 11.55 -13.16 -4.86
N PRO A 126 12.06 -12.66 -6.00
CA PRO A 126 13.12 -11.66 -5.99
C PRO A 126 12.71 -10.44 -5.15
N PHE A 127 13.65 -9.88 -4.39
CA PHE A 127 13.41 -8.61 -3.71
C PHE A 127 13.12 -7.52 -4.74
N GLY A 128 12.21 -6.60 -4.42
CA GLY A 128 11.72 -5.58 -5.35
C GLY A 128 10.56 -6.03 -6.24
N THR A 129 10.19 -7.33 -6.24
CA THR A 129 8.99 -7.80 -6.94
C THR A 129 7.76 -7.10 -6.38
N TYR A 130 6.87 -6.62 -7.27
CA TYR A 130 5.57 -6.10 -6.87
C TYR A 130 4.51 -7.20 -7.00
N LEU A 131 3.68 -7.32 -5.96
CA LEU A 131 2.52 -8.20 -5.95
C LEU A 131 1.25 -7.38 -5.83
N GLY A 132 0.29 -7.64 -6.73
CA GLY A 132 -1.10 -7.42 -6.43
C GLY A 132 -1.57 -8.48 -5.44
N VAL A 133 -2.28 -8.06 -4.41
CA VAL A 133 -2.83 -8.94 -3.37
C VAL A 133 -4.31 -8.64 -3.22
N TRP A 134 -5.14 -9.68 -3.26
CA TRP A 134 -6.59 -9.61 -3.14
C TRP A 134 -7.08 -10.38 -1.91
N TYR A 135 -8.01 -9.77 -1.18
CA TYR A 135 -8.66 -10.35 -0.02
C TYR A 135 -10.03 -9.72 0.18
N GLN A 136 -11.09 -10.55 0.23
CA GLN A 136 -12.46 -10.11 0.57
C GLN A 136 -12.92 -8.84 -0.18
N GLY A 137 -12.75 -8.83 -1.51
CA GLY A 137 -13.17 -7.72 -2.37
C GLY A 137 -12.25 -6.49 -2.34
N ARG A 138 -11.16 -6.53 -1.56
CA ARG A 138 -10.13 -5.49 -1.52
C ARG A 138 -8.89 -5.93 -2.27
N ARG A 139 -8.15 -4.95 -2.79
CA ARG A 139 -6.88 -5.16 -3.49
C ARG A 139 -5.85 -4.15 -3.02
N ILE A 140 -4.61 -4.60 -2.84
CA ILE A 140 -3.45 -3.74 -2.63
C ILE A 140 -2.28 -4.13 -3.55
N ILE A 141 -1.31 -3.23 -3.70
CA ILE A 141 0.01 -3.55 -4.26
C ILE A 141 1.03 -3.50 -3.12
N VAL A 142 1.88 -4.52 -3.03
CA VAL A 142 3.01 -4.57 -2.08
C VAL A 142 4.31 -4.87 -2.80
N ARG A 143 5.44 -4.51 -2.19
CA ARG A 143 6.77 -4.87 -2.67
C ARG A 143 7.40 -5.93 -1.78
N ILE A 144 8.04 -6.94 -2.38
CA ILE A 144 8.78 -7.96 -1.64
C ILE A 144 10.09 -7.37 -1.12
N THR A 145 10.25 -7.32 0.20
CA THR A 145 11.46 -6.79 0.87
C THR A 145 12.07 -7.77 1.85
N ASP A 146 11.40 -8.87 2.15
CA ASP A 146 11.83 -9.77 3.22
C ASP A 146 11.65 -11.24 2.88
N ARG A 147 12.21 -12.11 3.73
CA ARG A 147 12.11 -13.58 3.61
C ARG A 147 11.20 -14.14 4.69
N GLY A 148 10.44 -15.14 4.28
CA GLY A 148 9.35 -15.72 5.05
C GLY A 148 8.13 -15.95 4.15
N PRO A 149 7.00 -16.41 4.66
CA PRO A 149 6.81 -16.92 6.02
C PRO A 149 7.63 -18.20 6.24
N PHE A 150 8.22 -18.40 7.41
CA PHE A 150 8.86 -19.69 7.73
C PHE A 150 7.89 -20.70 8.36
N VAL A 151 6.69 -20.24 8.72
CA VAL A 151 5.60 -21.10 9.16
C VAL A 151 5.01 -21.83 7.95
N GLY A 152 4.84 -23.15 8.08
CA GLY A 152 4.24 -23.99 7.05
C GLY A 152 2.83 -23.56 6.67
N GLY A 153 2.46 -23.75 5.40
CA GLY A 153 1.11 -23.46 4.88
C GLY A 153 0.84 -21.99 4.54
N ARG A 154 1.67 -21.04 4.97
CA ARG A 154 1.53 -19.61 4.61
C ARG A 154 2.37 -19.28 3.39
N ILE A 155 1.90 -18.45 2.47
CA ILE A 155 2.64 -18.04 1.27
C ILE A 155 3.22 -16.62 1.38
N LEU A 156 2.65 -15.77 2.22
CA LEU A 156 3.00 -14.35 2.28
C LEU A 156 2.83 -13.80 3.69
N ASP A 157 3.76 -12.97 4.15
CA ASP A 157 3.56 -12.15 5.36
C ASP A 157 3.57 -10.68 4.97
N LEU A 158 2.46 -9.98 5.22
CA LEU A 158 2.30 -8.57 4.92
C LEU A 158 2.86 -7.70 6.05
N SER A 159 3.27 -6.47 5.73
CA SER A 159 3.44 -5.45 6.77
C SER A 159 2.11 -5.14 7.46
N LYS A 160 2.18 -4.60 8.68
CA LYS A 160 1.00 -4.17 9.46
C LYS A 160 0.08 -3.23 8.69
N ARG A 161 0.61 -2.21 8.00
CA ARG A 161 -0.21 -1.29 7.21
C ARG A 161 -0.82 -1.97 5.99
N ALA A 162 -0.06 -2.81 5.28
CA ALA A 162 -0.58 -3.53 4.14
C ALA A 162 -1.77 -4.42 4.55
N ALA A 163 -1.63 -5.18 5.64
CA ALA A 163 -2.70 -6.00 6.18
C ALA A 163 -3.93 -5.18 6.59
N ALA A 164 -3.73 -4.08 7.32
CA ALA A 164 -4.82 -3.20 7.74
C ALA A 164 -5.61 -2.64 6.56
N GLU A 165 -4.91 -2.18 5.52
CA GLU A 165 -5.55 -1.60 4.34
C GLU A 165 -6.30 -2.64 3.51
N LEU A 166 -5.71 -3.84 3.42
CA LEU A 166 -6.33 -5.01 2.79
C LEU A 166 -7.52 -5.55 3.60
N GLY A 167 -7.70 -5.13 4.87
CA GLY A 167 -8.77 -5.57 5.75
C GLY A 167 -8.47 -6.87 6.50
N MET A 168 -7.21 -7.28 6.60
CA MET A 168 -6.79 -8.48 7.32
C MET A 168 -6.48 -8.14 8.79
N SER A 169 -7.18 -8.78 9.73
CA SER A 169 -6.92 -8.68 11.17
C SER A 169 -6.01 -9.79 11.71
N GLY A 170 -5.73 -10.82 10.91
CA GLY A 170 -4.94 -11.98 11.29
C GLY A 170 -4.48 -12.75 10.06
N ILE A 171 -4.68 -14.05 10.08
CA ILE A 171 -4.40 -14.94 8.96
C ILE A 171 -5.60 -14.93 8.00
N GLY A 172 -5.37 -14.95 6.69
CA GLY A 172 -6.44 -15.01 5.69
C GLY A 172 -5.99 -15.67 4.40
N PHE A 173 -6.92 -16.25 3.65
CA PHE A 173 -6.64 -16.78 2.31
C PHE A 173 -6.66 -15.64 1.30
N VAL A 174 -5.57 -15.45 0.56
CA VAL A 174 -5.40 -14.36 -0.41
C VAL A 174 -5.09 -14.91 -1.79
N ASP A 175 -5.49 -14.17 -2.81
CA ASP A 175 -4.99 -14.32 -4.17
C ASP A 175 -3.89 -13.30 -4.43
N THR A 176 -2.87 -13.68 -5.19
CA THR A 176 -1.76 -12.80 -5.54
C THR A 176 -1.41 -12.92 -7.02
N GLU A 177 -0.86 -11.85 -7.57
CA GLU A 177 -0.37 -11.80 -8.94
C GLU A 177 0.86 -10.90 -9.00
N ILE A 178 1.93 -11.36 -9.65
CA ILE A 178 3.07 -10.51 -9.94
C ILE A 178 2.62 -9.42 -10.91
N VAL A 179 2.91 -8.17 -10.55
CA VAL A 179 2.67 -7.01 -11.40
C VAL A 179 3.97 -6.30 -11.69
N SER A 180 4.07 -5.66 -12.84
CA SER A 180 5.18 -4.78 -13.18
C SER A 180 4.68 -3.36 -13.40
N PRO A 181 5.47 -2.32 -13.11
CA PRO A 181 5.19 -0.99 -13.63
C PRO A 181 5.01 -1.04 -15.15
N LYS A 182 4.15 -0.18 -15.69
CA LYS A 182 4.02 0.09 -17.12
C LYS A 182 5.07 1.09 -17.58
#